data_AF-A0A7C5GWG4-F1
#
_entry.id   AF-A0A7C5GWG4-F1
#
_cell.length_a   1.000
_cell.length_b   1.000
_cell.length_c   1.000
_cell.angle_alpha   90.00
_cell.angle_beta   90.00
_cell.angle_gamma   90.00
#
_symmetry.space_group_name_H-M   'P 1'
#
loop_
_entity.id
_entity.type
_entity.pdbx_description
1 polymer ?
#
loop_
_entity_poly.entity_id
_entity_poly.type
_entity_poly.pdbx_seq_one_letter_code
_entity_poly.pdbx_strand_id
1 'polypeptide(L)'
;MKWTGRIIITLIVVFLLFAPFKPFTDLRDAAGLDSLKNLMRPYRTFPEWVEVTMDLSYQLDIRGGRADTVEIQVASPFDIPLEPASGERSFIVQDVKNAVYTPLASDGIVDFNREYNVLSGWTFNDVPPGSYEFSASFDMELHTYEWKISEEDSGTIDDIPMNFTRTYLSDAWPVLRDNQVVDDDHNGIPDHYRYNPSDPRISSIASQVTSGEDTVLGKVKAIYEWITDHFNYTTSEQRLRDAQIYGDMPKWATGCLSDWYGDCDDQSLLMASMCRAVGIPAWLEIG
;
A
#
# COMPACT_ATOMS: atom_id res chain seq x y z
N MET A 1 35.45 30.11 0.38
CA MET A 1 34.07 30.59 0.56
C MET A 1 34.04 31.53 1.77
N LYS A 2 33.81 32.85 1.59
CA LYS A 2 33.75 33.79 2.72
C LYS A 2 32.32 33.84 3.23
N TRP A 3 32.06 33.19 4.36
CA TRP A 3 30.77 33.24 5.02
C TRP A 3 30.50 34.67 5.50
N THR A 4 29.41 35.28 5.04
CA THR A 4 29.00 36.60 5.52
C THR A 4 28.42 36.46 6.92
N GLY A 5 28.59 37.48 7.78
CA GLY A 5 28.15 37.43 9.18
C GLY A 5 26.66 37.08 9.35
N ARG A 6 25.82 37.42 8.37
CA ARG A 6 24.40 37.02 8.32
C ARG A 6 24.21 35.51 8.23
N ILE A 7 24.99 34.82 7.40
CA ILE A 7 24.87 33.37 7.25
C ILE A 7 25.34 32.65 8.52
N ILE A 8 26.38 33.16 9.17
CA ILE A 8 26.87 32.61 10.45
C ILE A 8 25.79 32.78 11.54
N ILE A 9 25.17 33.95 11.62
CA ILE A 9 24.09 34.19 12.58
C ILE A 9 22.90 33.27 12.30
N THR A 10 22.48 33.11 11.03
CA THR A 10 21.39 32.19 10.68
C THR A 10 21.74 30.75 11.06
N LEU A 11 22.95 30.28 10.76
CA LEU A 11 23.38 28.93 11.14
C LEU A 11 23.44 28.72 12.64
N ILE A 12 23.86 29.74 13.42
CA ILE A 12 23.84 29.70 14.88
C ILE A 12 22.40 29.66 15.39
N VAL A 13 21.49 30.47 14.85
CA VAL A 13 20.08 30.48 15.26
C VAL A 13 19.42 29.14 14.93
N VAL A 14 19.66 28.59 13.74
CA VAL A 14 19.22 27.24 13.35
C VAL A 14 19.81 26.21 14.33
N PHE A 15 21.12 26.21 14.54
CA PHE A 15 21.75 25.29 15.49
C PHE A 15 21.16 25.40 16.90
N LEU A 16 20.90 26.60 17.42
CA LEU A 16 20.30 26.82 18.74
C LEU A 16 18.84 26.37 18.81
N LEU A 17 18.07 26.52 17.73
CA LEU A 17 16.68 26.04 17.64
C LEU A 17 16.58 24.50 17.52
N PHE A 18 17.61 23.87 16.95
CA PHE A 18 17.64 22.44 16.63
C PHE A 18 18.66 21.62 17.44
N ALA A 19 19.40 22.21 18.39
CA ALA A 19 20.38 21.46 19.21
C ALA A 19 19.70 20.67 20.35
N PRO A 20 20.06 19.40 20.58
CA PRO A 20 19.40 18.53 21.56
C PRO A 20 19.87 18.70 23.01
N PHE A 21 20.51 19.82 23.37
CA PHE A 21 21.02 20.02 24.74
C PHE A 21 19.97 20.59 25.69
N LYS A 22 19.95 20.10 26.94
CA LYS A 22 18.97 20.47 27.98
C LYS A 22 18.71 21.98 28.15
N PRO A 23 19.71 22.88 28.15
CA PRO A 23 19.45 24.31 28.29
C PRO A 23 18.59 24.88 27.16
N PHE A 24 18.70 24.33 25.95
CA PHE A 24 17.93 24.77 24.79
C PHE A 24 16.57 24.08 24.70
N THR A 25 16.43 22.86 25.24
CA THR A 25 15.10 22.27 25.43
C THR A 25 14.27 23.13 26.38
N ASP A 26 14.80 23.45 27.55
CA ASP A 26 14.09 24.24 28.57
C ASP A 26 13.71 25.64 28.05
N LEU A 27 14.57 26.25 27.22
CA LEU A 27 14.31 27.55 26.58
C LEU A 27 13.18 27.48 25.53
N ARG A 28 13.10 26.39 24.74
CA ARG A 28 12.02 26.21 23.75
C ARG A 28 10.68 25.95 24.42
N ASP A 29 10.68 25.25 25.56
CA ASP A 29 9.49 24.98 26.38
C ASP A 29 8.91 26.28 26.92
N ALA A 30 9.78 27.13 27.49
CA ALA A 30 9.39 28.45 27.95
C ALA A 30 8.89 29.35 26.81
N ALA A 31 9.32 29.11 25.57
CA ALA A 31 8.91 29.85 24.38
C ALA A 31 7.70 29.26 23.64
N GLY A 32 7.11 28.15 24.12
CA GLY A 32 5.93 27.52 23.50
C GLY A 32 6.20 26.85 22.14
N LEU A 33 7.45 26.47 21.87
CA LEU A 33 7.89 25.85 20.62
C LEU A 33 7.88 24.32 20.67
N ASP A 34 6.91 23.72 21.36
CA ASP A 34 6.83 22.27 21.61
C ASP A 34 6.78 21.43 20.33
N SER A 35 6.20 21.96 19.26
CA SER A 35 6.15 21.31 17.94
C SER A 35 7.55 21.02 17.36
N LEU A 36 8.56 21.84 17.68
CA LEU A 36 9.95 21.64 17.26
C LEU A 36 10.66 20.52 18.04
N LYS A 37 10.09 20.02 19.14
CA LYS A 37 10.61 18.81 19.82
C LYS A 37 10.32 17.55 19.02
N ASN A 38 9.14 17.48 18.42
CA ASN A 38 8.67 16.30 17.71
C ASN A 38 9.40 16.08 16.38
N LEU A 39 9.89 17.15 15.74
CA LEU A 39 10.73 17.05 14.53
C LEU A 39 12.11 16.39 14.78
N MET A 40 12.58 16.35 16.03
CA MET A 40 13.95 15.97 16.38
C MET A 40 14.05 14.64 17.14
N ARG A 41 12.94 13.96 17.44
CA ARG A 41 13.01 12.64 18.07
C ARG A 41 13.28 11.57 17.00
N PRO A 42 14.44 10.88 17.01
CA PRO A 42 14.67 9.75 16.10
C PRO A 42 13.71 8.59 16.36
N TYR A 43 13.08 8.55 17.54
CA TYR A 43 12.09 7.56 17.92
C TYR A 43 10.77 8.24 18.24
N ARG A 44 9.76 7.99 17.39
CA ARG A 44 8.38 8.28 17.74
C ARG A 44 7.96 7.24 18.78
N THR A 45 7.61 7.69 19.99
CA THR A 45 6.98 6.83 20.98
C THR A 45 5.53 6.64 20.57
N PHE A 46 5.20 5.47 20.04
CA PHE A 46 3.82 5.08 19.77
C PHE A 46 3.24 4.40 21.01
N PRO A 47 1.95 4.59 21.32
CA PRO A 47 1.29 3.82 22.36
C PRO A 47 1.23 2.34 21.94
N GLU A 48 1.22 1.44 22.92
CA GLU A 48 1.09 -0.01 22.68
C GLU A 48 -0.19 -0.32 21.92
N TRP A 49 -1.26 0.43 22.17
CA TRP A 49 -2.49 0.38 21.40
C TRP A 49 -3.17 1.76 21.38
N VAL A 50 -4.08 1.96 20.42
CA VAL A 50 -4.91 3.15 20.29
C VAL A 50 -6.31 2.78 19.78
N GLU A 51 -7.34 3.39 20.36
CA GLU A 51 -8.68 3.39 19.78
C GLU A 51 -8.76 4.45 18.67
N VAL A 52 -9.17 4.02 17.49
CA VAL A 52 -9.32 4.86 16.31
C VAL A 52 -10.76 4.75 15.82
N THR A 53 -11.41 5.90 15.68
CA THR A 53 -12.64 6.03 14.89
C THR A 53 -12.26 6.63 13.53
N MET A 54 -12.55 5.89 12.46
CA MET A 54 -12.39 6.36 11.09
C MET A 54 -13.75 6.71 10.51
N ASP A 55 -13.97 7.99 10.21
CA ASP A 55 -15.18 8.48 9.57
C ASP A 55 -14.92 8.83 8.10
N LEU A 56 -15.57 8.09 7.20
CA LEU A 56 -15.60 8.37 5.78
C LEU A 56 -16.94 9.04 5.44
N SER A 57 -16.88 10.25 4.89
CA SER A 57 -18.07 10.99 4.47
C SER A 57 -18.04 11.22 2.96
N TYR A 58 -19.13 10.90 2.29
CA TYR A 58 -19.28 10.99 0.84
C TYR A 58 -20.43 11.93 0.50
N GLN A 59 -20.20 12.79 -0.49
CA GLN A 59 -21.25 13.61 -1.09
C GLN A 59 -21.30 13.32 -2.59
N LEU A 60 -22.46 12.85 -3.06
CA LEU A 60 -22.73 12.61 -4.47
C LEU A 60 -23.70 13.66 -5.01
N ASP A 61 -23.24 14.43 -6.00
CA ASP A 61 -24.07 15.41 -6.70
C ASP A 61 -24.44 14.92 -8.11
N ILE A 62 -25.71 14.60 -8.33
CA ILE A 62 -26.25 14.27 -9.66
C ILE A 62 -26.82 15.56 -10.26
N ARG A 63 -26.09 16.17 -11.20
CA ARG A 63 -26.42 17.48 -11.81
C ARG A 63 -27.08 17.39 -13.19
N GLY A 64 -27.30 16.18 -13.70
CA GLY A 64 -27.83 15.89 -15.04
C GLY A 64 -29.26 15.35 -15.04
N GLY A 65 -29.54 14.37 -15.90
CA GLY A 65 -30.77 13.56 -15.85
C GLY A 65 -30.76 12.55 -14.70
N ARG A 66 -31.76 11.66 -14.67
CA ARG A 66 -31.79 10.55 -13.70
C ARG A 66 -30.62 9.59 -13.96
N ALA A 67 -30.05 9.05 -12.89
CA ALA A 67 -29.09 7.95 -12.98
C ALA A 67 -29.85 6.63 -12.88
N ASP A 68 -29.63 5.70 -13.82
CA ASP A 68 -30.32 4.41 -13.84
C ASP A 68 -29.93 3.54 -12.64
N THR A 69 -28.65 3.50 -12.30
CA THR A 69 -28.12 2.84 -11.11
C THR A 69 -26.96 3.65 -10.55
N VAL A 70 -26.92 3.80 -9.23
CA VAL A 70 -25.78 4.34 -8.47
C VAL A 70 -25.32 3.27 -7.50
N GLU A 71 -24.02 2.97 -7.56
CA GLU A 71 -23.40 1.98 -6.70
C GLU A 71 -22.20 2.61 -5.99
N ILE A 72 -22.22 2.56 -4.66
CA ILE A 72 -21.14 3.04 -3.80
C ILE A 72 -20.70 1.85 -2.98
N GLN A 73 -19.47 1.40 -3.19
CA GLN A 73 -18.88 0.28 -2.47
C GLN A 73 -17.77 0.79 -1.55
N VAL A 74 -17.77 0.33 -0.30
CA VAL A 74 -16.76 0.66 0.70
C VAL A 74 -16.15 -0.64 1.20
N ALA A 75 -14.82 -0.73 1.10
CA ALA A 75 -14.08 -1.83 1.70
C ALA A 75 -14.11 -1.66 3.22
N SER A 76 -14.85 -2.53 3.90
CA SER A 76 -14.88 -2.56 5.36
C SER A 76 -13.51 -3.01 5.86
N PRO A 77 -12.92 -2.34 6.87
CA PRO A 77 -11.74 -2.89 7.53
C PRO A 77 -12.09 -4.23 8.19
N PHE A 78 -11.10 -5.10 8.34
CA PHE A 78 -11.25 -6.40 8.98
C PHE A 78 -10.13 -6.62 10.01
N ASP A 79 -10.26 -7.67 10.81
CA ASP A 79 -9.27 -7.99 11.84
C ASP A 79 -7.94 -8.43 11.23
N ILE A 80 -6.83 -7.93 11.76
CA ILE A 80 -5.49 -8.33 11.33
C ILE A 80 -4.78 -8.91 12.55
N PRO A 81 -4.39 -10.20 12.55
CA PRO A 81 -4.68 -11.23 11.57
C PRO A 81 -6.12 -11.73 11.70
N LEU A 82 -6.71 -12.05 10.54
CA LEU A 82 -8.10 -12.50 10.41
C LEU A 82 -8.35 -13.87 11.07
N GLU A 83 -7.32 -14.72 11.15
CA GLU A 83 -7.33 -15.99 11.87
C GLU A 83 -6.00 -16.19 12.62
N PRO A 84 -5.98 -16.31 13.95
CA PRO A 84 -4.76 -16.69 14.65
C PRO A 84 -4.36 -18.12 14.30
N ALA A 85 -3.06 -18.34 14.06
CA ALA A 85 -2.50 -19.68 13.97
C ALA A 85 -2.93 -20.50 15.19
N SER A 86 -3.44 -21.71 14.95
CA SER A 86 -4.15 -22.51 15.95
C SER A 86 -3.36 -22.68 17.26
N GLY A 87 -3.93 -22.19 18.36
CA GLY A 87 -3.45 -22.48 19.73
C GLY A 87 -2.61 -21.39 20.39
N GLU A 88 -2.25 -20.32 19.70
CA GLU A 88 -1.62 -19.15 20.32
C GLU A 88 -2.66 -18.06 20.61
N ARG A 89 -2.44 -17.26 21.66
CA ARG A 89 -3.24 -16.04 21.87
C ARG A 89 -3.00 -15.14 20.66
N SER A 90 -4.02 -15.01 19.82
CA SER A 90 -4.08 -14.12 18.67
C SER A 90 -3.50 -12.75 19.01
N PHE A 91 -2.31 -12.45 18.51
CA PHE A 91 -1.88 -11.05 18.49
C PHE A 91 -2.63 -10.37 17.34
N ILE A 92 -3.54 -9.46 17.68
CA ILE A 92 -4.35 -8.70 16.71
C ILE A 92 -3.76 -7.30 16.58
N VAL A 93 -3.18 -7.00 15.41
CA VAL A 93 -2.69 -5.67 14.99
C VAL A 93 -3.85 -4.68 14.82
N GLN A 94 -4.97 -5.14 14.26
CA GLN A 94 -6.17 -4.32 14.03
C GLN A 94 -7.38 -5.13 14.44
N ASP A 95 -8.15 -4.62 15.39
CA ASP A 95 -9.36 -5.25 15.91
C ASP A 95 -10.56 -4.34 15.62
N VAL A 96 -11.39 -4.73 14.64
CA VAL A 96 -12.52 -3.92 14.17
C VAL A 96 -13.71 -4.18 15.09
N LYS A 97 -14.01 -3.21 15.93
CA LYS A 97 -15.09 -3.31 16.94
C LYS A 97 -16.46 -3.09 16.34
N ASN A 98 -16.55 -2.18 15.38
CA ASN A 98 -17.82 -1.73 14.84
C ASN A 98 -17.65 -1.15 13.44
N ALA A 99 -18.65 -1.36 12.59
CA ALA A 99 -18.75 -0.76 11.26
C ALA A 99 -20.19 -0.29 11.06
N VAL A 100 -20.37 1.03 10.94
CA VAL A 100 -21.69 1.67 10.82
C VAL A 100 -21.78 2.40 9.49
N TYR A 101 -22.84 2.13 8.74
CA TYR A 101 -23.12 2.77 7.46
C TYR A 101 -24.39 3.60 7.59
N THR A 102 -24.33 4.87 7.19
CA THR A 102 -25.47 5.80 7.18
C THR A 102 -25.70 6.37 5.78
N PRO A 103 -26.89 6.19 5.17
CA PRO A 103 -28.00 5.33 5.62
C PRO A 103 -27.58 3.85 5.72
N LEU A 104 -28.43 2.98 6.24
CA LEU A 104 -28.10 1.55 6.32
C LEU A 104 -27.73 1.01 4.93
N ALA A 105 -26.57 0.36 4.84
CA ALA A 105 -26.05 -0.25 3.62
C ALA A 105 -26.95 -1.42 3.15
N SER A 106 -26.99 -1.67 1.84
CA SER A 106 -27.52 -2.91 1.28
C SER A 106 -26.52 -4.05 1.50
N ASP A 107 -27.00 -5.30 1.60
CA ASP A 107 -26.14 -6.48 1.78
C ASP A 107 -24.97 -6.46 0.79
N GLY A 108 -23.76 -6.70 1.31
CA GLY A 108 -22.52 -6.45 0.58
C GLY A 108 -22.33 -7.35 -0.64
N ILE A 109 -21.58 -6.83 -1.61
CA ILE A 109 -21.11 -7.61 -2.77
C ILE A 109 -19.80 -8.27 -2.36
N VAL A 110 -19.70 -9.58 -2.62
CA VAL A 110 -18.47 -10.33 -2.42
C VAL A 110 -17.47 -9.87 -3.49
N ASP A 111 -16.32 -9.36 -3.07
CA ASP A 111 -15.24 -8.91 -3.95
C ASP A 111 -14.64 -10.07 -4.77
N PHE A 112 -14.01 -9.74 -5.89
CA PHE A 112 -13.48 -10.62 -6.95
C PHE A 112 -12.42 -11.63 -6.48
N ASN A 113 -11.95 -11.55 -5.23
CA ASN A 113 -10.97 -12.48 -4.63
C ASN A 113 -11.51 -13.18 -3.36
N ARG A 114 -12.44 -14.13 -3.55
CA ARG A 114 -12.97 -15.11 -2.56
C ARG A 114 -13.81 -14.53 -1.39
N GLU A 115 -14.62 -15.44 -0.84
CA GLU A 115 -15.64 -15.37 0.24
C GLU A 115 -15.46 -14.41 1.43
N TYR A 116 -14.31 -13.75 1.61
CA TYR A 116 -13.96 -13.04 2.85
C TYR A 116 -13.92 -11.51 2.70
N ASN A 117 -13.73 -10.99 1.50
CA ASN A 117 -13.76 -9.54 1.26
C ASN A 117 -15.17 -9.12 0.88
N VAL A 118 -15.95 -8.72 1.89
CA VAL A 118 -17.31 -8.19 1.68
C VAL A 118 -17.22 -6.68 1.54
N LEU A 119 -17.50 -6.19 0.33
CA LEU A 119 -17.70 -4.76 0.09
C LEU A 119 -19.09 -4.40 0.60
N SER A 120 -19.14 -3.58 1.65
CA SER A 120 -20.40 -3.04 2.17
C SER A 120 -20.68 -1.71 1.49
N GLY A 121 -21.93 -1.42 1.19
CA GLY A 121 -22.21 -0.20 0.44
C GLY A 121 -23.68 -0.01 0.11
N TRP A 122 -23.92 0.83 -0.87
CA TRP A 122 -25.26 1.21 -1.28
C TRP A 122 -25.45 1.03 -2.77
N THR A 123 -26.53 0.34 -3.12
CA THR A 123 -27.01 0.29 -4.51
C THR A 123 -28.39 0.95 -4.58
N PHE A 124 -28.52 1.97 -5.41
CA PHE A 124 -29.77 2.67 -5.68
C PHE A 124 -30.10 2.55 -7.17
N ASN A 125 -31.38 2.37 -7.47
CA ASN A 125 -31.88 2.38 -8.83
C ASN A 125 -32.76 3.61 -9.06
N ASP A 126 -32.74 4.13 -10.27
CA ASP A 126 -33.59 5.21 -10.75
C ASP A 126 -33.47 6.49 -9.89
N VAL A 127 -32.23 6.96 -9.70
CA VAL A 127 -31.87 8.05 -8.79
C VAL A 127 -32.08 9.41 -9.45
N PRO A 128 -32.94 10.30 -8.91
CA PRO A 128 -33.14 11.63 -9.47
C PRO A 128 -31.92 12.54 -9.31
N PRO A 129 -31.85 13.65 -10.07
CA PRO A 129 -30.91 14.73 -9.81
C PRO A 129 -31.08 15.25 -8.37
N GLY A 130 -29.96 15.50 -7.69
CA GLY A 130 -29.96 15.84 -6.28
C GLY A 130 -28.58 15.71 -5.65
N SER A 131 -28.48 16.09 -4.38
CA SER A 131 -27.30 15.86 -3.54
C SER A 131 -27.62 14.79 -2.52
N TYR A 132 -26.73 13.81 -2.40
CA TYR A 132 -26.90 12.65 -1.54
C TYR A 132 -25.67 12.52 -0.64
N GLU A 133 -25.91 12.31 0.65
CA GLU A 133 -24.85 12.15 1.65
C GLU A 133 -24.84 10.72 2.18
N PHE A 134 -23.64 10.18 2.32
CA PHE A 134 -23.39 8.85 2.86
C PHE A 134 -22.22 8.92 3.83
N SER A 135 -22.23 8.08 4.85
CA SER A 135 -21.07 7.91 5.71
C SER A 135 -20.85 6.47 6.11
N ALA A 136 -19.58 6.11 6.30
CA ALA A 136 -19.16 4.89 6.94
C ALA A 136 -18.27 5.27 8.13
N SER A 137 -18.55 4.70 9.30
CA SER A 137 -17.81 4.93 10.53
C SER A 137 -17.29 3.60 11.06
N PHE A 138 -16.00 3.53 11.34
CA PHE A 138 -15.33 2.33 11.81
C PHE A 138 -14.65 2.59 13.13
N ASP A 139 -15.04 1.84 14.16
CA ASP A 139 -14.34 1.87 15.45
C ASP A 139 -13.39 0.68 15.49
N MET A 140 -12.12 0.97 15.72
CA MET A 140 -11.03 -0.01 15.68
C MET A 140 -10.09 0.18 16.87
N GLU A 141 -9.53 -0.91 17.37
CA GLU A 141 -8.38 -0.89 18.26
C GLU A 141 -7.14 -1.31 17.44
N LEU A 142 -6.16 -0.41 17.35
CA LEU A 142 -4.91 -0.67 16.63
C LEU A 142 -3.78 -0.90 17.64
N HIS A 143 -3.09 -2.02 17.51
CA HIS A 143 -1.95 -2.39 18.35
C HIS A 143 -0.65 -2.08 17.62
N THR A 144 0.24 -1.34 18.27
CA THR A 144 1.60 -1.14 17.76
C THR A 144 2.42 -2.38 18.08
N TYR A 145 2.92 -3.04 17.04
CA TYR A 145 3.85 -4.15 17.20
C TYR A 145 5.19 -3.85 16.55
N GLU A 146 6.26 -4.06 17.32
CA GLU A 146 7.61 -4.12 16.76
C GLU A 146 7.91 -5.56 16.38
N TRP A 147 7.79 -5.88 15.10
CA TRP A 147 8.19 -7.18 14.56
C TRP A 147 9.71 -7.32 14.64
N LYS A 148 10.20 -8.03 15.66
CA LYS A 148 11.61 -8.43 15.76
C LYS A 148 11.83 -9.74 15.03
N ILE A 149 11.69 -9.69 13.71
CA ILE A 149 11.92 -10.83 12.83
C ILE A 149 13.35 -10.69 12.29
N SER A 150 14.23 -11.61 12.67
CA SER A 150 15.51 -11.76 11.98
C SER A 150 15.32 -12.55 10.68
N GLU A 151 16.31 -12.51 9.78
CA GLU A 151 16.27 -13.34 8.56
C GLU A 151 16.14 -14.83 8.93
N GLU A 152 16.81 -15.29 9.99
CA GLU A 152 16.74 -16.66 10.49
C GLU A 152 15.34 -17.04 11.00
N ASP A 153 14.61 -16.10 11.61
CA ASP A 153 13.25 -16.34 12.14
C ASP A 153 12.19 -16.44 11.03
N SER A 154 12.50 -15.95 9.82
CA SER A 154 11.53 -15.88 8.71
C SER A 154 11.31 -17.21 8.00
N GLY A 155 12.07 -18.25 8.35
CA GLY A 155 12.02 -19.55 7.69
C GLY A 155 12.40 -19.47 6.21
N THR A 156 12.04 -20.51 5.49
CA THR A 156 12.31 -20.71 4.07
C THR A 156 11.00 -20.80 3.29
N ILE A 157 11.09 -20.85 1.95
CA ILE A 157 9.89 -21.02 1.11
C ILE A 157 9.13 -22.34 1.39
N ASP A 158 9.81 -23.35 1.93
CA ASP A 158 9.22 -24.64 2.28
C ASP A 158 8.32 -24.54 3.53
N ASP A 159 8.52 -23.51 4.35
CA ASP A 159 7.73 -23.25 5.56
C ASP A 159 6.41 -22.52 5.24
N ILE A 160 6.23 -22.05 4.00
CA ILE A 160 5.04 -21.30 3.57
C ILE A 160 3.84 -22.25 3.43
N PRO A 161 2.71 -21.98 4.10
CA PRO A 161 1.54 -22.85 4.03
C PRO A 161 0.99 -23.02 2.59
N MET A 162 0.66 -24.26 2.23
CA MET A 162 0.29 -24.65 0.87
C MET A 162 -0.96 -23.93 0.32
N ASN A 163 -1.87 -23.47 1.19
CA ASN A 163 -3.03 -22.69 0.77
C ASN A 163 -2.62 -21.34 0.16
N PHE A 164 -1.57 -20.70 0.67
CA PHE A 164 -1.05 -19.45 0.12
C PHE A 164 -0.34 -19.70 -1.21
N THR A 165 0.50 -20.73 -1.28
CA THR A 165 1.25 -21.04 -2.51
C THR A 165 0.31 -21.37 -3.68
N ARG A 166 -0.75 -22.15 -3.43
CA ARG A 166 -1.77 -22.45 -4.45
C ARG A 166 -2.55 -21.22 -4.94
N THR A 167 -2.71 -20.22 -4.08
CA THR A 167 -3.58 -19.08 -4.36
C THR A 167 -2.82 -17.92 -5.02
N TYR A 168 -1.57 -17.68 -4.60
CA TYR A 168 -0.90 -16.42 -4.90
C TYR A 168 0.37 -16.55 -5.73
N LEU A 169 0.83 -17.75 -6.14
CA LEU A 169 2.04 -17.87 -6.96
C LEU A 169 1.80 -17.79 -8.47
N SER A 170 0.56 -17.82 -8.93
CA SER A 170 0.25 -17.78 -10.36
C SER A 170 0.22 -16.35 -10.90
N ASP A 171 0.27 -16.25 -12.23
CA ASP A 171 -0.17 -15.06 -12.93
C ASP A 171 -1.60 -14.70 -12.52
N ALA A 172 -1.88 -13.41 -12.42
CA ALA A 172 -3.18 -12.91 -11.98
C ALA A 172 -3.44 -11.52 -12.53
N TRP A 173 -4.72 -11.14 -12.53
CA TRP A 173 -5.20 -9.86 -13.05
C TRP A 173 -4.91 -9.71 -14.55
N PRO A 174 -5.63 -10.47 -15.39
CA PRO A 174 -5.43 -10.47 -16.84
C PRO A 174 -5.72 -9.10 -17.43
N VAL A 175 -4.90 -8.68 -18.40
CA VAL A 175 -5.10 -7.46 -19.18
C VAL A 175 -5.59 -7.87 -20.56
N LEU A 176 -6.90 -7.74 -20.78
CA LEU A 176 -7.57 -8.17 -22.00
C LEU A 176 -8.46 -7.07 -22.56
N ARG A 177 -8.50 -6.93 -23.88
CA ARG A 177 -9.50 -6.15 -24.60
C ARG A 177 -10.27 -7.09 -25.53
N ASP A 178 -11.59 -7.15 -25.39
CA ASP A 178 -12.45 -8.08 -26.13
C ASP A 178 -11.96 -9.55 -26.06
N ASN A 179 -11.49 -9.96 -24.89
CA ASN A 179 -10.95 -11.29 -24.61
C ASN A 179 -9.68 -11.66 -25.43
N GLN A 180 -8.96 -10.65 -25.93
CA GLN A 180 -7.65 -10.80 -26.55
C GLN A 180 -6.58 -10.11 -25.74
N VAL A 181 -5.38 -10.68 -25.76
CA VAL A 181 -4.18 -10.06 -25.17
C VAL A 181 -3.85 -8.79 -25.96
N VAL A 182 -3.47 -7.74 -25.24
CA VAL A 182 -3.10 -6.44 -25.80
C VAL A 182 -1.60 -6.17 -25.64
N ASP A 183 -1.12 -5.15 -26.34
CA ASP A 183 0.22 -4.55 -26.20
C ASP A 183 -0.03 -3.04 -26.29
N ASP A 184 -0.51 -2.44 -25.19
CA ASP A 184 -1.01 -1.07 -25.17
C ASP A 184 0.15 -0.04 -25.23
N ASP A 185 1.34 -0.40 -24.74
CA ASP A 185 2.54 0.44 -24.85
C ASP A 185 3.31 0.26 -26.17
N HIS A 186 2.90 -0.72 -26.99
CA HIS A 186 3.48 -1.05 -28.30
C HIS A 186 4.98 -1.39 -28.22
N ASN A 187 5.42 -1.99 -27.12
CA ASN A 187 6.81 -2.39 -26.92
C ASN A 187 7.15 -3.75 -27.59
N GLY A 188 6.15 -4.44 -28.16
CA GLY A 188 6.29 -5.74 -28.80
C GLY A 188 6.23 -6.94 -27.85
N ILE A 189 5.86 -6.71 -26.59
CA ILE A 189 5.70 -7.70 -25.53
C ILE A 189 4.24 -7.66 -25.09
N PRO A 190 3.50 -8.76 -25.16
CA PRO A 190 2.09 -8.72 -24.81
C PRO A 190 1.88 -8.48 -23.30
N ASP A 191 0.92 -7.61 -23.00
CA ASP A 191 0.48 -7.26 -21.65
C ASP A 191 -0.48 -8.34 -21.16
N HIS A 192 0.06 -9.48 -20.73
CA HIS A 192 -0.78 -10.61 -20.34
C HIS A 192 -1.47 -10.39 -18.99
N TYR A 193 -0.69 -9.97 -17.98
CA TYR A 193 -1.12 -9.93 -16.58
C TYR A 193 -0.40 -8.81 -15.83
N ARG A 194 -1.08 -8.22 -14.82
CA ARG A 194 -0.42 -7.27 -13.91
C ARG A 194 0.47 -7.97 -12.89
N TYR A 195 0.04 -9.12 -12.37
CA TYR A 195 0.93 -10.06 -11.69
C TYR A 195 1.44 -11.05 -12.73
N ASN A 196 2.73 -10.98 -13.07
CA ASN A 196 3.30 -11.79 -14.15
C ASN A 196 4.57 -12.53 -13.72
N PRO A 197 4.51 -13.39 -12.68
CA PRO A 197 5.66 -14.20 -12.26
C PRO A 197 6.15 -15.16 -13.33
N SER A 198 5.32 -15.55 -14.31
CA SER A 198 5.72 -16.46 -15.38
C SER A 198 6.53 -15.79 -16.50
N ASP A 199 6.59 -14.46 -16.57
CA ASP A 199 7.42 -13.75 -17.55
C ASP A 199 8.91 -14.16 -17.36
N PRO A 200 9.59 -14.61 -18.44
CA PRO A 200 10.97 -15.08 -18.34
C PRO A 200 11.96 -14.04 -17.82
N ARG A 201 11.72 -12.74 -18.04
CA ARG A 201 12.60 -11.66 -17.56
C ARG A 201 12.40 -11.47 -16.05
N ILE A 202 11.15 -11.39 -15.60
CA ILE A 202 10.83 -11.25 -14.17
C ILE A 202 11.38 -12.46 -13.40
N SER A 203 11.05 -13.68 -13.82
CA SER A 203 11.51 -14.91 -13.14
C SER A 203 13.04 -15.07 -13.14
N SER A 204 13.71 -14.74 -14.24
CA SER A 204 15.18 -14.78 -14.33
C SER A 204 15.84 -13.76 -13.40
N ILE A 205 15.37 -12.50 -13.41
CA ILE A 205 15.92 -11.45 -12.54
C ILE A 205 15.65 -11.79 -11.08
N ALA A 206 14.43 -12.20 -10.73
CA ALA A 206 14.09 -12.57 -9.35
C ALA A 206 14.96 -13.73 -8.85
N SER A 207 15.17 -14.76 -9.67
CA SER A 207 16.05 -15.89 -9.34
C SER A 207 17.51 -15.45 -9.17
N GLN A 208 18.01 -14.54 -10.02
CA GLN A 208 19.37 -14.02 -9.92
C GLN A 208 19.58 -13.19 -8.65
N VAL A 209 18.68 -12.25 -8.40
CA VAL A 209 18.71 -11.34 -7.23
C VAL A 209 18.65 -12.13 -5.93
N THR A 210 17.91 -13.23 -5.90
CA THR A 210 17.68 -14.04 -4.69
C THR A 210 18.58 -15.28 -4.57
N SER A 211 19.57 -15.43 -5.46
CA SER A 211 20.37 -16.67 -5.58
C SER A 211 21.26 -16.99 -4.38
N GLY A 212 21.60 -15.99 -3.56
CA GLY A 212 22.40 -16.15 -2.34
C GLY A 212 21.57 -16.20 -1.05
N GLU A 213 20.24 -16.12 -1.16
CA GLU A 213 19.34 -15.97 -0.03
C GLU A 213 18.53 -17.25 0.20
N ASP A 214 18.60 -17.81 1.40
CA ASP A 214 17.86 -19.03 1.76
C ASP A 214 16.52 -18.72 2.43
N THR A 215 16.45 -17.60 3.16
CA THR A 215 15.31 -17.24 3.99
C THR A 215 14.28 -16.41 3.23
N VAL A 216 13.01 -16.47 3.62
CA VAL A 216 11.95 -15.66 2.98
C VAL A 216 12.27 -14.18 3.10
N LEU A 217 12.67 -13.70 4.28
CA LEU A 217 13.01 -12.30 4.49
C LEU A 217 14.26 -11.88 3.69
N GLY A 218 15.30 -12.73 3.62
CA GLY A 218 16.49 -12.46 2.82
C GLY A 218 16.14 -12.27 1.34
N LYS A 219 15.32 -13.16 0.78
CA LYS A 219 14.83 -13.06 -0.60
C LYS A 219 14.00 -11.78 -0.85
N VAL A 220 13.05 -11.48 0.03
CA VAL A 220 12.21 -10.27 -0.09
C VAL A 220 13.05 -9.01 -0.01
N LYS A 221 14.01 -8.95 0.91
CA LYS A 221 14.92 -7.83 1.07
C LYS A 221 15.82 -7.63 -0.15
N ALA A 222 16.40 -8.70 -0.70
CA ALA A 222 17.20 -8.62 -1.91
C ALA A 222 16.39 -8.08 -3.10
N ILE A 223 15.13 -8.51 -3.26
CA ILE A 223 14.23 -7.98 -4.29
C ILE A 223 13.92 -6.51 -4.05
N TYR A 224 13.58 -6.14 -2.82
CA TYR A 224 13.28 -4.75 -2.46
C TYR A 224 14.48 -3.83 -2.73
N GLU A 225 15.67 -4.20 -2.25
CA GLU A 225 16.91 -3.46 -2.46
C GLU A 225 17.22 -3.31 -3.95
N TRP A 226 17.08 -4.39 -4.73
CA TRP A 226 17.27 -4.34 -6.18
C TRP A 226 16.32 -3.35 -6.86
N ILE A 227 15.03 -3.34 -6.51
CA ILE A 227 14.07 -2.36 -7.06
C ILE A 227 14.48 -0.95 -6.67
N THR A 228 14.77 -0.69 -5.38
CA THR A 228 15.13 0.65 -4.91
C THR A 228 16.42 1.19 -5.52
N ASP A 229 17.36 0.32 -5.87
CA ASP A 229 18.64 0.71 -6.47
C ASP A 229 18.56 0.97 -7.98
N HIS A 230 17.57 0.36 -8.67
CA HIS A 230 17.51 0.38 -10.14
C HIS A 230 16.33 1.19 -10.70
N PHE A 231 15.29 1.44 -9.92
CA PHE A 231 14.05 2.08 -10.39
C PHE A 231 13.90 3.49 -9.87
N ASN A 232 13.43 4.38 -10.74
CA ASN A 232 13.07 5.73 -10.35
C ASN A 232 11.59 5.83 -10.01
N TYR A 233 11.24 6.72 -9.09
CA TYR A 233 9.84 7.09 -8.89
C TYR A 233 9.33 7.94 -10.05
N THR A 234 8.10 7.70 -10.49
CA THR A 234 7.46 8.39 -11.62
C THR A 234 7.49 9.92 -11.47
N THR A 235 7.98 10.61 -12.50
CA THR A 235 7.89 12.08 -12.63
C THR A 235 6.50 12.54 -13.09
N SER A 236 6.19 13.83 -12.98
CA SER A 236 4.90 14.36 -13.44
C SER A 236 4.64 14.13 -14.94
N GLU A 237 5.66 14.21 -15.78
CA GLU A 237 5.51 13.96 -17.22
C GLU A 237 5.25 12.47 -17.50
N GLN A 238 6.00 11.59 -16.84
CA GLN A 238 5.80 10.14 -16.95
C GLN A 238 4.40 9.75 -16.48
N ARG A 239 3.90 10.29 -15.37
CA ARG A 239 2.53 10.02 -14.90
C ARG A 239 1.45 10.40 -15.90
N LEU A 240 1.63 11.51 -16.61
CA LEU A 240 0.69 11.93 -17.65
C LEU A 240 0.73 10.99 -18.86
N ARG A 241 1.92 10.46 -19.20
CA ARG A 241 2.08 9.44 -20.23
C ARG A 241 1.44 8.12 -19.79
N ASP A 242 1.71 7.70 -18.58
CA ASP A 242 1.19 6.47 -18.01
C ASP A 242 -0.34 6.51 -17.95
N ALA A 243 -0.94 7.63 -17.51
CA ALA A 243 -2.39 7.80 -17.54
C ALA A 243 -3.01 7.69 -18.95
N GLN A 244 -2.25 7.95 -20.02
CA GLN A 244 -2.72 7.77 -21.40
C GLN A 244 -2.69 6.31 -21.86
N ILE A 245 -1.78 5.51 -21.31
CA ILE A 245 -1.56 4.09 -21.69
C ILE A 245 -2.38 3.18 -20.77
N TYR A 246 -2.23 3.36 -19.46
CA TYR A 246 -2.75 2.47 -18.42
C TYR A 246 -4.08 2.97 -17.80
N GLY A 247 -4.45 4.23 -18.04
CA GLY A 247 -5.64 4.85 -17.45
C GLY A 247 -5.47 5.06 -15.94
N ASP A 248 -6.50 4.71 -15.17
CA ASP A 248 -6.50 4.77 -13.69
C ASP A 248 -5.95 3.49 -13.05
N MET A 249 -5.35 2.60 -13.84
CA MET A 249 -4.84 1.32 -13.37
C MET A 249 -3.32 1.36 -13.31
N PRO A 250 -2.69 0.62 -12.38
CA PRO A 250 -1.25 0.54 -12.35
C PRO A 250 -0.72 -0.16 -13.60
N LYS A 251 0.54 0.12 -13.92
CA LYS A 251 1.31 -0.58 -14.94
C LYS A 251 1.31 -2.07 -14.67
N TRP A 252 1.39 -2.83 -15.74
CA TRP A 252 1.77 -4.23 -15.63
C TRP A 252 3.24 -4.35 -15.19
N ALA A 253 3.56 -5.40 -14.45
CA ALA A 253 4.93 -5.60 -13.91
C ALA A 253 6.01 -5.57 -15.00
N THR A 254 5.70 -6.10 -16.19
CA THR A 254 6.62 -6.10 -17.34
C THR A 254 6.87 -4.71 -17.92
N GLY A 255 5.95 -3.77 -17.75
CA GLY A 255 6.00 -2.40 -18.26
C GLY A 255 6.83 -1.55 -17.33
N CYS A 256 6.58 -1.65 -16.02
CA CYS A 256 7.46 -1.08 -15.00
C CYS A 256 8.91 -1.56 -15.21
N LEU A 257 9.12 -2.88 -15.40
CA LEU A 257 10.45 -3.45 -15.69
C LEU A 257 11.09 -2.91 -16.98
N SER A 258 10.32 -2.74 -18.06
CA SER A 258 10.83 -2.19 -19.32
C SER A 258 11.22 -0.72 -19.21
N ASP A 259 10.44 0.04 -18.44
CA ASP A 259 10.56 1.50 -18.29
C ASP A 259 11.67 1.90 -17.30
N TRP A 260 11.99 1.04 -16.33
CA TRP A 260 12.90 1.34 -15.20
C TRP A 260 12.38 2.47 -14.29
N TYR A 261 11.07 2.68 -14.26
CA TYR A 261 10.39 3.56 -13.33
C TYR A 261 8.93 3.11 -13.10
N GLY A 262 8.36 3.59 -12.00
CA GLY A 262 6.97 3.38 -11.61
C GLY A 262 6.66 4.17 -10.34
N ASP A 263 5.41 4.45 -10.04
CA ASP A 263 5.00 4.94 -8.72
C ASP A 263 4.72 3.78 -7.76
N CYS A 264 4.02 4.03 -6.65
CA CYS A 264 3.97 3.10 -5.53
C CYS A 264 3.32 1.76 -5.87
N ASP A 265 2.23 1.76 -6.62
CA ASP A 265 1.51 0.55 -7.04
C ASP A 265 2.21 -0.16 -8.21
N ASP A 266 2.77 0.57 -9.17
CA ASP A 266 3.61 0.03 -10.25
C ASP A 266 4.77 -0.81 -9.73
N GLN A 267 5.59 -0.22 -8.84
CA GLN A 267 6.75 -0.90 -8.28
C GLN A 267 6.34 -2.04 -7.34
N SER A 268 5.21 -1.89 -6.63
CA SER A 268 4.67 -2.95 -5.78
C SER A 268 4.20 -4.16 -6.58
N LEU A 269 3.60 -3.97 -7.75
CA LEU A 269 3.22 -5.07 -8.65
C LEU A 269 4.44 -5.80 -9.24
N LEU A 270 5.50 -5.06 -9.58
CA LEU A 270 6.77 -5.65 -9.98
C LEU A 270 7.37 -6.47 -8.84
N MET A 271 7.46 -5.90 -7.63
CA MET A 271 7.97 -6.58 -6.44
C MET A 271 7.17 -7.85 -6.14
N ALA A 272 5.84 -7.77 -6.15
CA ALA A 272 4.97 -8.92 -5.93
C ALA A 272 5.17 -9.99 -7.01
N SER A 273 5.29 -9.61 -8.28
CA SER A 273 5.58 -10.55 -9.38
C SER A 273 6.92 -11.25 -9.20
N MET A 274 7.97 -10.53 -8.77
CA MET A 274 9.27 -11.11 -8.48
C MET A 274 9.23 -12.06 -7.27
N CYS A 275 8.54 -11.68 -6.19
CA CYS A 275 8.35 -12.54 -5.01
C CYS A 275 7.64 -13.85 -5.39
N ARG A 276 6.53 -13.74 -6.14
CA ARG A 276 5.77 -14.89 -6.63
C ARG A 276 6.62 -15.81 -7.51
N ALA A 277 7.47 -15.25 -8.36
CA ALA A 277 8.36 -16.02 -9.23
C ALA A 277 9.38 -16.89 -8.48
N VAL A 278 9.74 -16.50 -7.25
CA VAL A 278 10.67 -17.27 -6.38
C VAL A 278 9.95 -18.05 -5.28
N GLY A 279 8.63 -18.22 -5.39
CA GLY A 279 7.84 -19.07 -4.50
C GLY A 279 7.28 -18.36 -3.27
N ILE A 280 7.31 -17.03 -3.21
CA ILE A 280 6.80 -16.24 -2.07
C ILE A 280 5.43 -15.63 -2.44
N PRO A 281 4.33 -16.04 -1.78
CA PRO A 281 3.01 -15.43 -1.92
C PRO A 281 3.06 -13.93 -1.61
N ALA A 282 2.60 -13.11 -2.54
CA ALA A 282 2.57 -11.66 -2.39
C ALA A 282 1.36 -11.07 -3.13
N TRP A 283 0.81 -9.97 -2.65
CA TRP A 283 -0.25 -9.23 -3.33
C TRP A 283 -0.12 -7.74 -3.00
N LEU A 284 -0.68 -6.91 -3.86
CA LEU A 284 -0.78 -5.47 -3.69
C LEU A 284 -1.84 -5.18 -2.64
N GLU A 285 -1.47 -4.35 -1.67
CA GLU A 285 -2.37 -3.71 -0.72
C GLU A 285 -2.36 -2.20 -1.01
N ILE A 286 -3.52 -1.57 -0.92
CA ILE A 286 -3.70 -0.13 -1.15
C ILE A 286 -4.13 0.49 0.18
N GLY A 287 -3.49 1.58 0.59
CA GLY A 287 -3.78 2.31 1.83
C GLY A 287 -3.11 3.66 1.90
#